data_AF-A0AA41QUW7-F1
#
_entry.id   AF-A0AA41QUW7-F1
#
_cell.length_a   1.000
_cell.length_b   1.000
_cell.length_c   1.000
_cell.angle_alpha   90.00
_cell.angle_beta   90.00
_cell.angle_gamma   90.00
#
_symmetry.space_group_name_H-M   'P 1'
#
loop_
_entity.id
_entity.type
_entity.pdbx_description
1 polymer ?
#
loop_
_entity_poly.entity_id
_entity_poly.type
_entity_poly.pdbx_seq_one_letter_code
_entity_poly.pdbx_strand_id
1 'polypeptide(L)'
;MTRTSALARSATLTWALASVLVLSGCSLGSAVPSSPGASPAPSATATAAPVALDCGLVLPVERAAAGLGLPANSLFDPSAQAAAEQQPNGGATQIIMQDAAVALGGLVDCSWSAPDNGTGRLTDDGSRMLPRVSVRVLPNAAAEFTASEPDTDDGLRGLHPVDLGDTAYVACHPPEHDSCRAEILVGTTWVNASVSPQPTEESFMAFARTVVAAVQAADAVPAATPLKRLGCDALLAPADLADAVGMAESQSTDSEVPGTYTSGIQPVAESRSGLLHCGWSSTDAGALSGGVLVTVLPGAASVWRASPPNRANSSIRFDALTGLGDEAYAGCGGDTCEVDVLSGDAWVLVKQYAQPTGSLDGTKTLAATALANYLANR
;
A
#
# COMPACT_ATOMS: atom_id res chain seq x y z
N MET A 1 45.76 16.00 34.14
CA MET A 1 46.21 17.41 34.17
C MET A 1 45.11 18.26 33.56
N THR A 2 44.55 19.20 34.36
CA THR A 2 43.93 20.51 34.02
C THR A 2 43.00 20.62 32.80
N ARG A 3 41.66 20.72 32.96
CA ARG A 3 40.79 21.95 33.10
C ARG A 3 40.93 22.90 31.89
N THR A 4 39.89 23.32 31.15
CA THR A 4 38.71 24.19 31.48
C THR A 4 37.73 24.19 30.27
N SER A 5 36.40 24.00 30.39
CA SER A 5 35.30 24.93 30.78
C SER A 5 34.90 25.99 29.72
N ALA A 6 33.65 25.94 29.21
CA ALA A 6 32.72 27.08 29.10
C ALA A 6 31.29 26.66 28.66
N LEU A 7 30.31 26.97 29.52
CA LEU A 7 28.86 27.01 29.28
C LEU A 7 28.44 28.33 28.60
N ALA A 8 27.36 28.32 27.82
CA ALA A 8 26.33 29.37 27.68
C ALA A 8 25.32 28.91 26.60
N ARG A 9 24.01 29.15 26.61
CA ARG A 9 22.98 29.65 27.55
C ARG A 9 21.65 29.44 26.81
N SER A 10 20.61 29.12 27.56
CA SER A 10 19.24 28.88 27.13
C SER A 10 18.55 30.09 26.48
N ALA A 11 17.59 29.85 25.58
CA ALA A 11 16.42 30.71 25.39
C ALA A 11 15.24 29.87 24.83
N THR A 12 14.33 29.53 25.72
CA THR A 12 12.96 29.09 25.44
C THR A 12 12.13 30.30 25.00
N LEU A 13 11.33 30.17 23.94
CA LEU A 13 10.22 31.10 23.69
C LEU A 13 8.94 30.33 23.37
N THR A 14 8.13 30.19 24.41
CA THR A 14 6.70 29.90 24.43
C THR A 14 5.94 31.10 23.83
N TRP A 15 5.05 30.87 22.86
CA TRP A 15 3.91 31.76 22.61
C TRP A 15 2.64 30.93 22.40
N ALA A 16 1.66 31.21 23.27
CA ALA A 16 0.34 30.63 23.30
C ALA A 16 -0.70 31.62 22.74
N LEU A 17 -1.75 31.05 22.13
CA LEU A 17 -3.13 31.49 21.94
C LEU A 17 -3.48 32.99 21.76
N ALA A 18 -4.29 33.26 20.73
CA ALA A 18 -5.52 34.04 20.91
C ALA A 18 -6.55 33.73 19.81
N SER A 19 -7.62 33.03 20.20
CA SER A 19 -8.88 32.95 19.45
C SER A 19 -9.68 34.23 19.68
N VAL A 20 -10.27 34.82 18.62
CA VAL A 20 -11.35 35.80 18.75
C VAL A 20 -12.49 35.43 17.80
N LEU A 21 -13.60 34.99 18.41
CA LEU A 21 -14.95 34.92 17.86
C LEU A 21 -15.59 36.31 17.99
N VAL A 22 -16.17 36.85 16.91
CA VAL A 22 -17.24 37.86 16.98
C VAL A 22 -18.31 37.55 15.93
N LEU A 23 -19.54 37.38 16.40
CA LEU A 23 -20.79 37.26 15.65
C LEU A 23 -21.40 38.65 15.32
N SER A 24 -22.43 38.62 14.45
CA SER A 24 -23.47 39.63 14.15
C SER A 24 -23.19 40.57 12.97
N GLY A 25 -24.13 40.92 12.08
CA GLY A 25 -25.56 40.62 11.92
C GLY A 25 -26.10 41.29 10.64
N CYS A 26 -27.22 40.81 10.10
CA CYS A 26 -27.90 41.34 8.92
C CYS A 26 -28.69 42.64 9.19
N SER A 27 -28.73 43.59 8.24
CA SER A 27 -29.97 44.24 7.74
C SER A 27 -29.69 45.20 6.56
N LEU A 28 -30.72 45.38 5.73
CA LEU A 28 -30.77 46.03 4.41
C LEU A 28 -30.70 47.57 4.43
N GLY A 29 -30.35 48.19 3.29
CA GLY A 29 -30.85 49.53 2.93
C GLY A 29 -29.94 50.41 2.07
N SER A 30 -30.37 50.68 0.84
CA SER A 30 -29.72 51.42 -0.25
C SER A 30 -29.25 52.86 0.03
N ALA A 31 -28.11 53.26 -0.55
CA ALA A 31 -27.94 54.51 -1.32
C ALA A 31 -26.54 54.58 -1.97
N VAL A 32 -26.51 54.72 -3.29
CA VAL A 32 -25.30 55.02 -4.08
C VAL A 32 -25.00 56.52 -4.00
N PRO A 33 -23.73 56.88 -3.81
CA PRO A 33 -23.17 57.96 -4.62
C PRO A 33 -21.87 57.52 -5.29
N SER A 34 -21.79 57.78 -6.59
CA SER A 34 -20.64 57.51 -7.46
C SER A 34 -19.41 58.30 -7.00
N SER A 35 -18.27 57.62 -6.84
CA SER A 35 -16.95 58.25 -6.71
C SER A 35 -15.96 57.64 -7.71
N PRO A 36 -14.99 58.43 -8.20
CA PRO A 36 -14.26 58.14 -9.42
C PRO A 36 -13.02 57.26 -9.19
N GLY A 37 -12.81 56.32 -10.13
CA GLY A 37 -11.49 55.84 -10.55
C GLY A 37 -10.61 55.16 -9.50
N ALA A 38 -10.93 53.92 -9.14
CA ALA A 38 -9.93 53.01 -8.59
C ALA A 38 -9.18 52.33 -9.77
N SER A 39 -7.89 52.61 -9.89
CA SER A 39 -6.98 51.84 -10.75
C SER A 39 -7.10 50.34 -10.43
N PRO A 40 -7.11 49.45 -11.44
CA PRO A 40 -7.06 48.03 -11.17
C PRO A 40 -5.74 47.70 -10.46
N ALA A 41 -5.85 47.23 -9.21
CA ALA A 41 -4.74 46.56 -8.55
C ALA A 41 -4.34 45.35 -9.41
N PRO A 42 -3.04 45.04 -9.55
CA PRO A 42 -2.61 43.88 -10.31
C PRO A 42 -3.28 42.64 -9.71
N SER A 43 -4.07 41.94 -10.52
CA SER A 43 -4.60 40.63 -10.19
C SER A 43 -3.44 39.78 -9.72
N ALA A 44 -3.47 39.35 -8.46
CA ALA A 44 -2.59 38.33 -7.97
C ALA A 44 -2.68 37.17 -8.95
N THR A 45 -1.57 36.87 -9.63
CA THR A 45 -1.46 35.67 -10.44
C THR A 45 -1.78 34.53 -9.51
N ALA A 46 -2.93 33.86 -9.74
CA ALA A 46 -3.26 32.67 -8.98
C ALA A 46 -2.13 31.68 -9.24
N THR A 47 -1.27 31.47 -8.24
CA THR A 47 -0.32 30.37 -8.25
C THR A 47 -1.17 29.12 -8.45
N ALA A 48 -1.01 28.45 -9.59
CA ALA A 48 -1.72 27.21 -9.87
C ALA A 48 -1.48 26.27 -8.68
N ALA A 49 -2.54 25.67 -8.18
CA ALA A 49 -2.43 24.67 -7.13
C ALA A 49 -1.51 23.54 -7.64
N PRO A 50 -0.68 22.96 -6.76
CA PRO A 50 0.20 21.90 -7.18
C PRO A 50 -0.60 20.71 -7.75
N VAL A 51 -0.12 20.16 -8.86
CA VAL A 51 -0.68 18.99 -9.54
C VAL A 51 -0.17 17.75 -8.82
N ALA A 52 -0.97 17.21 -7.92
CA ALA A 52 -0.65 15.99 -7.20
C ALA A 52 -0.69 14.76 -8.14
N LEU A 53 0.20 13.80 -7.90
CA LEU A 53 0.09 12.47 -8.50
C LEU A 53 -1.14 11.76 -7.91
N ASP A 54 -2.13 11.50 -8.75
CA ASP A 54 -3.32 10.72 -8.42
C ASP A 54 -3.86 9.99 -9.66
N CYS A 55 -4.87 9.12 -9.48
CA CYS A 55 -5.46 8.37 -10.59
C CYS A 55 -6.18 9.22 -11.63
N GLY A 56 -6.72 10.38 -11.26
CA GLY A 56 -7.30 11.32 -12.22
C GLY A 56 -6.25 11.91 -13.15
N LEU A 57 -5.02 12.09 -12.67
CA LEU A 57 -3.89 12.54 -13.46
C LEU A 57 -3.29 11.41 -14.29
N VAL A 58 -2.94 10.26 -13.69
CA VAL A 58 -2.08 9.23 -14.32
C VAL A 58 -2.87 8.20 -15.13
N LEU A 59 -4.11 7.89 -14.75
CA LEU A 59 -4.98 6.97 -15.49
C LEU A 59 -6.47 7.37 -15.38
N PRO A 60 -6.86 8.55 -15.92
CA PRO A 60 -8.27 8.89 -16.06
C PRO A 60 -8.96 7.90 -17.00
N VAL A 61 -10.27 7.78 -16.85
CA VAL A 61 -11.07 6.78 -17.58
C VAL A 61 -10.90 6.89 -19.10
N GLU A 62 -10.70 8.09 -19.64
CA GLU A 62 -10.48 8.32 -21.07
C GLU A 62 -9.14 7.74 -21.55
N ARG A 63 -8.09 7.83 -20.72
CA ARG A 63 -6.79 7.22 -21.02
C ARG A 63 -6.87 5.70 -20.93
N ALA A 64 -7.57 5.19 -19.92
CA ALA A 64 -7.82 3.76 -19.79
C ALA A 64 -8.61 3.20 -20.98
N ALA A 65 -9.67 3.89 -21.39
CA ALA A 65 -10.48 3.58 -22.55
C ALA A 65 -9.64 3.53 -23.84
N ALA A 66 -8.79 4.54 -24.04
CA ALA A 66 -7.86 4.57 -25.18
C ALA A 66 -6.84 3.42 -25.13
N GLY A 67 -6.29 3.10 -23.95
CA GLY A 67 -5.35 1.99 -23.77
C GLY A 67 -5.98 0.61 -24.07
N LEU A 68 -7.26 0.44 -23.74
CA LEU A 68 -8.02 -0.79 -24.01
C LEU A 68 -8.68 -0.82 -25.39
N GLY A 69 -8.73 0.30 -26.11
CA GLY A 69 -9.50 0.42 -27.36
C GLY A 69 -11.02 0.27 -27.15
N LEU A 70 -11.50 0.62 -25.96
CA LEU A 70 -12.90 0.48 -25.53
C LEU A 70 -13.53 1.85 -25.24
N PRO A 71 -14.86 2.00 -25.25
CA PRO A 71 -15.48 3.25 -24.86
C PRO A 71 -15.43 3.45 -23.33
N ALA A 72 -15.21 4.68 -22.88
CA ALA A 72 -15.04 5.01 -21.45
C ALA A 72 -16.22 4.57 -20.57
N ASN A 73 -17.45 4.62 -21.09
CA ASN A 73 -18.65 4.20 -20.37
C ASN A 73 -18.81 2.67 -20.22
N SER A 74 -17.90 1.88 -20.81
CA SER A 74 -17.85 0.43 -20.62
C SER A 74 -16.88 0.01 -19.51
N LEU A 75 -16.09 0.94 -18.98
CA LEU A 75 -15.09 0.65 -17.96
C LEU A 75 -15.66 0.85 -16.56
N PHE A 76 -15.16 0.04 -15.63
CA PHE A 76 -15.42 0.18 -14.21
C PHE A 76 -14.12 0.11 -13.43
N ASP A 77 -14.11 0.72 -12.26
CA ASP A 77 -13.04 0.60 -11.29
C ASP A 77 -13.23 -0.70 -10.49
N PRO A 78 -12.31 -1.67 -10.58
CA PRO A 78 -12.39 -2.93 -9.83
C PRO A 78 -12.42 -2.72 -8.32
N SER A 79 -11.77 -1.67 -7.81
CA SER A 79 -11.75 -1.37 -6.37
C SER A 79 -13.11 -0.90 -5.85
N ALA A 80 -13.99 -0.43 -6.74
CA ALA A 80 -15.34 0.00 -6.43
C ALA A 80 -16.36 -1.15 -6.42
N GLN A 81 -15.97 -2.38 -6.78
CA GLN A 81 -16.88 -3.53 -6.70
C GLN A 81 -17.22 -3.84 -5.24
N ALA A 82 -18.51 -4.07 -4.97
CA ALA A 82 -18.96 -4.35 -3.61
C ALA A 82 -18.40 -5.70 -3.11
N ALA A 83 -17.81 -5.69 -1.92
CA ALA A 83 -17.26 -6.90 -1.28
C ALA A 83 -18.27 -8.07 -1.19
N ALA A 84 -19.58 -7.80 -1.22
CA ALA A 84 -20.64 -8.80 -1.17
C ALA A 84 -20.68 -9.74 -2.40
N GLU A 85 -20.05 -9.38 -3.51
CA GLU A 85 -19.97 -10.21 -4.72
C GLU A 85 -18.78 -11.17 -4.72
N GLN A 86 -17.83 -10.99 -3.79
CA GLN A 86 -16.63 -11.80 -3.67
C GLN A 86 -16.83 -12.96 -2.70
N GLN A 87 -16.24 -14.11 -2.99
CA GLN A 87 -16.21 -15.22 -2.03
C GLN A 87 -15.38 -14.84 -0.80
N PRO A 88 -15.80 -15.23 0.42
CA PRO A 88 -15.04 -14.95 1.63
C PRO A 88 -13.62 -15.55 1.56
N ASN A 89 -12.61 -14.79 1.99
CA ASN A 89 -11.20 -15.16 1.90
C ASN A 89 -10.55 -15.18 3.30
N GLY A 90 -9.88 -16.28 3.67
CA GLY A 90 -9.14 -16.39 4.95
C GLY A 90 -7.93 -15.45 5.08
N GLY A 91 -7.57 -14.73 4.02
CA GLY A 91 -6.55 -13.70 3.98
C GLY A 91 -7.08 -12.25 3.91
N ALA A 92 -8.39 -12.03 4.04
CA ALA A 92 -9.01 -10.74 3.74
C ALA A 92 -8.42 -9.54 4.53
N THR A 93 -8.16 -9.71 5.82
CA THR A 93 -7.55 -8.69 6.69
C THR A 93 -6.12 -8.35 6.28
N GLN A 94 -5.31 -9.36 5.94
CA GLN A 94 -3.95 -9.17 5.43
C GLN A 94 -3.96 -8.42 4.10
N ILE A 95 -4.90 -8.72 3.20
CA ILE A 95 -5.06 -7.99 1.94
C ILE A 95 -5.38 -6.52 2.22
N ILE A 96 -6.34 -6.23 3.12
CA ILE A 96 -6.67 -4.85 3.54
C ILE A 96 -5.43 -4.14 4.10
N MET A 97 -4.63 -4.83 4.92
CA MET A 97 -3.43 -4.29 5.53
C MET A 97 -2.33 -4.02 4.50
N GLN A 98 -2.14 -4.90 3.50
CA GLN A 98 -1.20 -4.70 2.41
C GLN A 98 -1.63 -3.56 1.48
N ASP A 99 -2.92 -3.47 1.12
CA ASP A 99 -3.48 -2.37 0.34
C ASP A 99 -3.29 -1.02 1.07
N ALA A 100 -3.43 -1.02 2.39
CA ALA A 100 -3.15 0.13 3.22
C ALA A 100 -1.65 0.48 3.28
N ALA A 101 -0.79 -0.54 3.37
CA ALA A 101 0.65 -0.37 3.36
C ALA A 101 1.13 0.28 2.06
N VAL A 102 0.69 -0.20 0.90
CA VAL A 102 1.09 0.41 -0.38
C VAL A 102 0.64 1.87 -0.47
N ALA A 103 -0.58 2.20 0.00
CA ALA A 103 -1.08 3.57 0.00
C ALA A 103 -0.30 4.48 0.96
N LEU A 104 -0.01 4.01 2.18
CA LEU A 104 0.82 4.72 3.17
C LEU A 104 2.27 4.87 2.69
N GLY A 105 2.76 3.92 1.90
CA GLY A 105 4.05 3.96 1.22
C GLY A 105 4.14 4.95 0.05
N GLY A 106 3.01 5.57 -0.31
CA GLY A 106 2.91 6.56 -1.37
C GLY A 106 2.72 5.96 -2.78
N LEU A 107 2.36 4.68 -2.88
CA LEU A 107 2.00 4.08 -4.16
C LEU A 107 0.61 4.57 -4.59
N VAL A 108 0.55 5.12 -5.79
CA VAL A 108 -0.70 5.43 -6.49
C VAL A 108 -0.99 4.25 -7.41
N ASP A 109 -1.94 3.38 -7.03
CA ASP A 109 -2.37 2.22 -7.84
C ASP A 109 -3.72 2.51 -8.51
N CYS A 110 -3.69 2.60 -9.84
CA CYS A 110 -4.86 2.95 -10.64
C CYS A 110 -5.17 1.82 -11.60
N SER A 111 -6.42 1.40 -11.67
CA SER A 111 -6.83 0.41 -12.66
C SER A 111 -8.27 0.58 -13.12
N TRP A 112 -8.51 0.15 -14.35
CA TRP A 112 -9.83 0.06 -14.96
C TRP A 112 -9.98 -1.28 -15.62
N SER A 113 -11.16 -1.87 -15.50
CA SER A 113 -11.52 -3.12 -16.17
C SER A 113 -12.77 -2.95 -17.02
N ALA A 114 -12.92 -3.80 -18.02
CA ALA A 114 -14.15 -3.95 -18.78
C ALA A 114 -14.89 -5.23 -18.35
N PRO A 115 -16.23 -5.29 -18.46
CA PRO A 115 -16.99 -6.49 -18.14
C PRO A 115 -16.63 -7.63 -19.09
N ASP A 116 -16.87 -8.87 -18.64
CA ASP A 116 -16.67 -10.04 -19.49
C ASP A 116 -17.60 -9.95 -20.72
N ASN A 117 -16.99 -9.87 -21.89
CA ASN A 117 -17.67 -9.87 -23.18
C ASN A 117 -17.68 -11.26 -23.84
N GLY A 118 -17.21 -12.29 -23.13
CA GLY A 118 -17.11 -13.67 -23.60
C GLY A 118 -15.93 -13.95 -24.53
N THR A 119 -15.05 -12.97 -24.78
CA THR A 119 -13.91 -13.12 -25.71
C THR A 119 -12.56 -13.25 -25.00
N GLY A 120 -12.51 -13.05 -23.68
CA GLY A 120 -11.29 -13.21 -22.89
C GLY A 120 -10.79 -14.67 -22.86
N ARG A 121 -9.47 -14.85 -22.80
CA ARG A 121 -8.85 -16.17 -22.58
C ARG A 121 -9.36 -16.78 -21.28
N LEU A 122 -9.64 -18.08 -21.31
CA LEU A 122 -9.95 -18.84 -20.10
C LEU A 122 -8.66 -19.05 -19.29
N THR A 123 -8.71 -18.71 -18.01
CA THR A 123 -7.72 -19.11 -17.02
C THR A 123 -7.93 -20.58 -16.63
N ASP A 124 -6.97 -21.16 -15.91
CA ASP A 124 -6.99 -22.58 -15.56
C ASP A 124 -8.17 -22.98 -14.65
N ASP A 125 -8.75 -22.01 -13.94
CA ASP A 125 -9.96 -22.17 -13.12
C ASP A 125 -11.28 -22.02 -13.92
N GLY A 126 -11.20 -21.82 -15.23
CA GLY A 126 -12.36 -21.64 -16.12
C GLY A 126 -12.99 -20.25 -16.08
N SER A 127 -12.43 -19.30 -15.32
CA SER A 127 -12.81 -17.89 -15.41
C SER A 127 -12.20 -17.25 -16.67
N ARG A 128 -12.72 -16.10 -17.11
CA ARG A 128 -12.16 -15.36 -18.25
C ARG A 128 -11.35 -14.20 -17.74
N MET A 129 -10.16 -14.02 -18.30
CA MET A 129 -9.38 -12.83 -18.05
C MET A 129 -10.12 -11.60 -18.60
N LEU A 130 -10.50 -10.70 -17.71
CA LEU A 130 -11.14 -9.44 -18.08
C LEU A 130 -10.13 -8.51 -18.74
N PRO A 131 -10.53 -7.70 -19.74
CA PRO A 131 -9.71 -6.60 -20.21
C PRO A 131 -9.45 -5.63 -19.06
N ARG A 132 -8.18 -5.33 -18.80
CA ARG A 132 -7.72 -4.48 -17.70
C ARG A 132 -6.55 -3.62 -18.14
N VAL A 133 -6.55 -2.38 -17.69
CA VAL A 133 -5.38 -1.49 -17.75
C VAL A 133 -5.07 -1.04 -16.33
N SER A 134 -3.80 -1.08 -15.97
CA SER A 134 -3.32 -0.58 -14.67
C SER A 134 -2.06 0.24 -14.80
N VAL A 135 -1.96 1.25 -13.95
CA VAL A 135 -0.78 2.11 -13.80
C VAL A 135 -0.53 2.28 -12.32
N ARG A 136 0.67 1.92 -11.89
CA ARG A 136 1.18 2.11 -10.54
C ARG A 136 2.30 3.14 -10.58
N VAL A 137 2.24 4.14 -9.71
CA VAL A 137 3.23 5.22 -9.66
C VAL A 137 3.74 5.38 -8.24
N LEU A 138 5.07 5.33 -8.09
CA LEU A 138 5.77 5.51 -6.83
C LEU A 138 6.80 6.65 -6.96
N PRO A 139 6.54 7.82 -6.37
CA PRO A 139 7.48 8.94 -6.41
C PRO A 139 8.74 8.68 -5.58
N ASN A 140 9.84 9.35 -5.90
CA ASN A 140 11.13 9.26 -5.18
C ASN A 140 11.72 7.85 -5.09
N ALA A 141 11.45 6.97 -6.05
CA ALA A 141 11.87 5.57 -6.07
C ALA A 141 13.00 5.26 -7.05
N ALA A 142 13.80 6.26 -7.45
CA ALA A 142 14.89 6.05 -8.41
C ALA A 142 15.94 5.04 -7.92
N ALA A 143 16.33 5.11 -6.64
CA ALA A 143 17.34 4.21 -6.09
C ALA A 143 16.81 2.76 -6.06
N GLU A 144 15.54 2.58 -5.71
CA GLU A 144 14.88 1.29 -5.66
C GLU A 144 14.57 0.74 -7.04
N PHE A 145 14.24 1.59 -8.02
CA PHE A 145 14.12 1.21 -9.43
C PHE A 145 15.45 0.64 -9.94
N THR A 146 16.57 1.32 -9.68
CA THR A 146 17.91 0.85 -10.06
C THR A 146 18.31 -0.42 -9.30
N ALA A 147 18.00 -0.51 -8.01
CA ALA A 147 18.29 -1.71 -7.22
C ALA A 147 17.42 -2.91 -7.63
N SER A 148 16.22 -2.64 -8.15
CA SER A 148 15.29 -3.61 -8.71
C SER A 148 15.53 -3.84 -10.21
N GLU A 149 16.66 -3.36 -10.77
CA GLU A 149 17.04 -3.55 -12.18
C GLU A 149 16.69 -4.97 -12.61
N PRO A 150 15.95 -5.17 -13.72
CA PRO A 150 14.98 -6.24 -13.82
C PRO A 150 15.59 -7.63 -13.64
N ASP A 151 15.37 -8.17 -12.43
CA ASP A 151 15.61 -9.51 -11.89
C ASP A 151 16.19 -10.60 -12.82
N THR A 152 17.25 -11.23 -12.30
CA THR A 152 17.94 -12.38 -12.87
C THR A 152 17.35 -13.75 -12.53
N ASP A 153 16.34 -13.92 -11.66
CA ASP A 153 15.92 -15.27 -11.22
C ASP A 153 14.41 -15.60 -11.05
N ASP A 154 13.44 -14.69 -11.23
CA ASP A 154 12.01 -15.07 -11.06
C ASP A 154 10.95 -14.29 -11.90
N GLY A 155 11.32 -13.85 -13.10
CA GLY A 155 10.31 -13.57 -14.16
C GLY A 155 10.45 -12.23 -14.89
N LEU A 156 11.55 -11.51 -14.69
CA LEU A 156 11.91 -10.35 -15.51
C LEU A 156 12.72 -10.71 -16.78
N ARG A 157 12.86 -12.01 -17.08
CA ARG A 157 13.29 -12.47 -18.41
C ARG A 157 12.25 -12.09 -19.46
N GLY A 158 12.50 -10.98 -20.15
CA GLY A 158 11.84 -10.66 -21.41
C GLY A 158 11.45 -9.21 -21.60
N LEU A 159 11.69 -8.31 -20.62
CA LEU A 159 11.59 -6.89 -20.88
C LEU A 159 12.86 -6.39 -21.60
N HIS A 160 12.69 -5.73 -22.73
CA HIS A 160 13.78 -5.10 -23.48
C HIS A 160 13.80 -3.60 -23.23
N PRO A 161 14.99 -2.95 -23.29
CA PRO A 161 15.08 -1.52 -23.13
C PRO A 161 14.36 -0.78 -24.26
N VAL A 162 13.70 0.32 -23.92
CA VAL A 162 13.00 1.20 -24.87
C VAL A 162 13.28 2.67 -24.57
N ASP A 163 13.12 3.53 -25.59
CA ASP A 163 13.25 4.98 -25.45
C ASP A 163 11.95 5.59 -24.88
N LEU A 164 11.85 5.63 -23.55
CA LEU A 164 10.71 6.16 -22.81
C LEU A 164 11.14 6.61 -21.41
N GLY A 165 10.72 7.81 -20.98
CA GLY A 165 11.16 8.38 -19.70
C GLY A 165 12.68 8.63 -19.67
N ASP A 166 13.29 8.48 -18.50
CA ASP A 166 14.76 8.51 -18.34
C ASP A 166 15.37 7.11 -18.51
N THR A 167 14.64 6.07 -18.12
CA THR A 167 15.01 4.65 -18.31
C THR A 167 13.74 3.82 -18.34
N ALA A 168 13.60 2.92 -19.31
CA ALA A 168 12.43 2.05 -19.40
C ALA A 168 12.73 0.68 -19.98
N TYR A 169 11.93 -0.29 -19.54
CA TYR A 169 11.93 -1.68 -20.02
C TYR A 169 10.49 -2.09 -20.32
N VAL A 170 10.27 -2.79 -21.44
CA VAL A 170 8.93 -3.21 -21.90
C VAL A 170 8.94 -4.65 -22.36
N ALA A 171 7.85 -5.36 -22.11
CA ALA A 171 7.56 -6.64 -22.77
C ALA A 171 6.08 -6.81 -23.08
N CYS A 172 5.82 -7.59 -24.12
CA CYS A 172 4.51 -8.12 -24.48
C CYS A 172 4.69 -9.63 -24.70
N HIS A 173 4.16 -10.48 -23.81
CA HIS A 173 4.54 -11.90 -23.70
C HIS A 173 3.45 -12.90 -24.15
N PRO A 174 3.29 -13.17 -25.46
CA PRO A 174 2.52 -14.34 -25.88
C PRO A 174 3.38 -15.62 -25.73
N PRO A 175 2.84 -16.77 -25.28
CA PRO A 175 1.48 -17.04 -24.80
C PRO A 175 1.35 -17.11 -23.27
N GLU A 176 2.40 -16.81 -22.49
CA GLU A 176 2.42 -17.06 -21.04
C GLU A 176 1.66 -15.99 -20.26
N HIS A 177 1.66 -14.73 -20.73
CA HIS A 177 0.91 -13.63 -20.13
C HIS A 177 0.26 -12.79 -21.24
N ASP A 178 -1.05 -12.90 -21.42
CA ASP A 178 -1.82 -12.15 -22.44
C ASP A 178 -1.93 -10.65 -22.07
N SER A 179 -0.78 -9.98 -21.97
CA SER A 179 -0.63 -8.60 -21.53
C SER A 179 0.69 -7.98 -22.02
N CYS A 180 0.72 -6.66 -22.14
CA CYS A 180 1.96 -5.88 -22.21
C CYS A 180 2.23 -5.20 -20.86
N ARG A 181 3.49 -5.09 -20.47
CA ARG A 181 3.96 -4.40 -19.25
C ARG A 181 5.17 -3.52 -19.53
N ALA A 182 5.27 -2.40 -18.80
CA ALA A 182 6.39 -1.50 -18.76
C ALA A 182 6.84 -1.20 -17.33
N GLU A 183 8.14 -1.07 -17.14
CA GLU A 183 8.76 -0.43 -15.98
C GLU A 183 9.52 0.80 -16.46
N ILE A 184 9.19 1.98 -15.93
CA ILE A 184 9.66 3.27 -16.45
C ILE A 184 10.08 4.16 -15.27
N LEU A 185 11.26 4.75 -15.37
CA LEU A 185 11.72 5.82 -14.49
C LEU A 185 11.49 7.18 -15.16
N VAL A 186 10.82 8.10 -14.45
CA VAL A 186 10.56 9.48 -14.88
C VAL A 186 11.00 10.43 -13.78
N GLY A 187 12.13 11.11 -13.95
CA GLY A 187 12.81 11.84 -12.90
C GLY A 187 13.18 10.91 -11.75
N THR A 188 12.55 11.11 -10.60
CA THR A 188 12.69 10.20 -9.44
C THR A 188 11.51 9.23 -9.28
N THR A 189 10.54 9.25 -10.19
CA THR A 189 9.28 8.51 -10.07
C THR A 189 9.33 7.20 -10.86
N TRP A 190 9.06 6.09 -10.17
CA TRP A 190 8.91 4.78 -10.79
C TRP A 190 7.45 4.58 -11.22
N VAL A 191 7.25 4.28 -12.50
CA VAL A 191 5.98 3.90 -13.10
C VAL A 191 6.01 2.44 -13.54
N ASN A 192 5.06 1.65 -13.06
CA ASN A 192 4.71 0.35 -13.61
C ASN A 192 3.39 0.49 -14.40
N ALA A 193 3.34 0.04 -15.64
CA ALA A 193 2.14 0.11 -16.47
C ALA A 193 1.85 -1.24 -17.11
N SER A 194 0.58 -1.64 -17.19
CA SER A 194 0.18 -2.88 -17.86
C SER A 194 -1.19 -2.77 -18.54
N VAL A 195 -1.34 -3.51 -19.63
CA VAL A 195 -2.59 -3.61 -20.41
C VAL A 195 -2.82 -5.08 -20.79
N SER A 196 -4.00 -5.59 -20.48
CA SER A 196 -4.52 -6.90 -20.88
C SER A 196 -5.93 -6.77 -21.50
N PRO A 197 -6.35 -7.63 -22.45
CA PRO A 197 -5.51 -8.58 -23.19
C PRO A 197 -4.40 -7.87 -23.98
N GLN A 198 -3.41 -8.61 -24.48
CA GLN A 198 -2.19 -8.02 -25.03
C GLN A 198 -2.48 -7.08 -26.23
N PRO A 199 -2.16 -5.78 -26.15
CA PRO A 199 -2.20 -4.90 -27.33
C PRO A 199 -1.00 -5.14 -28.26
N THR A 200 -0.94 -4.45 -29.39
CA THR A 200 0.32 -4.34 -30.12
C THR A 200 1.33 -3.54 -29.29
N GLU A 201 2.62 -3.89 -29.38
CA GLU A 201 3.69 -3.14 -28.68
C GLU A 201 3.65 -1.64 -29.05
N GLU A 202 3.37 -1.31 -30.32
CA GLU A 202 3.20 0.08 -30.78
C GLU A 202 2.07 0.80 -30.01
N SER A 203 0.90 0.17 -29.88
CA SER A 203 -0.25 0.74 -29.16
C SER A 203 0.06 0.88 -27.66
N PHE A 204 0.72 -0.11 -27.08
CA PHE A 204 1.16 -0.07 -25.69
C PHE A 204 2.16 1.06 -25.44
N MET A 205 3.15 1.24 -26.31
CA MET A 205 4.12 2.32 -26.22
C MET A 205 3.47 3.69 -26.38
N ALA A 206 2.48 3.82 -27.26
CA ALA A 206 1.71 5.05 -27.38
C ALA A 206 0.95 5.37 -26.07
N PHE A 207 0.31 4.38 -25.45
CA PHE A 207 -0.31 4.50 -24.14
C PHE A 207 0.71 4.91 -23.06
N ALA A 208 1.84 4.20 -22.96
CA ALA A 208 2.87 4.44 -21.96
C ALA A 208 3.46 5.86 -22.05
N ARG A 209 3.65 6.41 -23.27
CA ARG A 209 4.05 7.82 -23.45
C ARG A 209 3.06 8.81 -22.84
N THR A 210 1.76 8.53 -22.90
CA THR A 210 0.76 9.42 -22.27
C THR A 210 0.83 9.38 -20.75
N VAL A 211 1.18 8.23 -20.17
CA VAL A 211 1.42 8.09 -18.72
C VAL A 211 2.66 8.85 -18.32
N VAL A 212 3.77 8.70 -19.06
CA VAL A 212 5.01 9.46 -18.80
C VAL A 212 4.78 10.96 -18.86
N ALA A 213 4.08 11.46 -19.88
CA ALA A 213 3.76 12.88 -19.98
C ALA A 213 2.91 13.38 -18.80
N ALA A 214 1.99 12.57 -18.29
CA ALA A 214 1.19 12.90 -17.11
C ALA A 214 2.06 12.97 -15.84
N VAL A 215 2.98 12.02 -15.66
CA VAL A 215 3.91 12.01 -14.52
C VAL A 215 4.90 13.17 -14.58
N GLN A 216 5.40 13.53 -15.77
CA GLN A 216 6.27 14.71 -15.96
C GLN A 216 5.57 16.04 -15.66
N ALA A 217 4.24 16.10 -15.81
CA ALA A 217 3.44 17.28 -15.51
C ALA A 217 3.05 17.38 -14.03
N ALA A 218 3.28 16.33 -13.24
CA ALA A 218 3.00 16.32 -11.81
C ALA A 218 4.09 17.06 -11.03
N ASP A 219 3.72 17.64 -9.89
CA ASP A 219 4.69 18.24 -9.00
C ASP A 219 5.53 17.20 -8.27
N ALA A 220 6.76 17.59 -7.93
CA ALA A 220 7.64 16.75 -7.14
C ALA A 220 7.04 16.48 -5.75
N VAL A 221 6.92 15.20 -5.41
CA VAL A 221 6.53 14.78 -4.06
C VAL A 221 7.78 14.80 -3.18
N PRO A 222 7.75 15.36 -1.96
CA PRO A 222 8.88 15.26 -1.03
C PRO A 222 9.19 13.82 -0.65
N ALA A 223 10.47 13.49 -0.47
CA ALA A 223 10.87 12.18 0.03
C ALA A 223 10.43 12.00 1.49
N ALA A 224 9.81 10.86 1.79
CA ALA A 224 9.47 10.48 3.16
C ALA A 224 10.75 10.06 3.92
N THR A 225 10.76 10.29 5.24
CA THR A 225 11.82 9.74 6.09
C THR A 225 11.56 8.26 6.31
N PRO A 226 12.52 7.35 6.03
CA PRO A 226 12.35 5.93 6.28
C PRO A 226 12.08 5.64 7.75
N LEU A 227 11.12 4.75 8.02
CA LEU A 227 10.87 4.26 9.37
C LEU A 227 11.96 3.29 9.81
N LYS A 228 12.21 3.24 11.12
CA LYS A 228 13.14 2.25 11.70
C LYS A 228 12.53 0.86 11.54
N ARG A 229 13.26 -0.03 10.87
CA ARG A 229 12.84 -1.42 10.66
C ARG A 229 13.21 -2.29 11.85
N LEU A 230 12.28 -3.14 12.28
CA LEU A 230 12.52 -4.18 13.29
C LEU A 230 12.71 -5.52 12.58
N GLY A 231 13.61 -6.36 13.09
CA GLY A 231 13.74 -7.74 12.60
C GLY A 231 12.67 -8.66 13.22
N CYS A 232 12.36 -9.77 12.56
CA CYS A 232 11.34 -10.71 13.04
C CYS A 232 11.63 -11.25 14.44
N ASP A 233 12.89 -11.60 14.75
CA ASP A 233 13.29 -12.06 16.08
C ASP A 233 13.07 -11.01 17.19
N ALA A 234 12.97 -9.72 16.83
CA ALA A 234 12.62 -8.68 17.77
C ALA A 234 11.10 -8.63 18.06
N LEU A 235 10.26 -9.23 17.22
CA LEU A 235 8.81 -9.36 17.44
C LEU A 235 8.48 -10.61 18.25
N LEU A 236 9.00 -11.77 17.83
CA LEU A 236 8.81 -13.05 18.52
C LEU A 236 10.13 -13.82 18.56
N ALA A 237 10.57 -14.17 19.76
CA ALA A 237 11.70 -15.06 19.95
C ALA A 237 11.26 -16.53 19.78
N PRO A 238 12.19 -17.45 19.48
CA PRO A 238 11.88 -18.89 19.42
C PRO A 238 11.22 -19.44 20.69
N ALA A 239 11.57 -18.89 21.86
CA ALA A 239 10.94 -19.26 23.13
C ALA A 239 9.43 -18.90 23.19
N ASP A 240 9.04 -17.75 22.63
CA ASP A 240 7.63 -17.34 22.59
C ASP A 240 6.80 -18.31 21.74
N LEU A 241 7.38 -18.76 20.62
CA LEU A 241 6.78 -19.72 19.70
C LEU A 241 6.71 -21.13 20.31
N ALA A 242 7.75 -21.55 21.04
CA ALA A 242 7.75 -22.81 21.78
C ALA A 242 6.64 -22.82 22.84
N ASP A 243 6.55 -21.77 23.64
CA ASP A 243 5.64 -21.70 24.78
C ASP A 243 4.17 -21.53 24.35
N ALA A 244 3.91 -20.68 23.35
CA ALA A 244 2.53 -20.39 22.93
C ALA A 244 1.94 -21.45 22.01
N VAL A 245 2.76 -22.02 21.11
CA VAL A 245 2.27 -22.84 19.99
C VAL A 245 3.08 -24.13 19.75
N GLY A 246 4.06 -24.43 20.61
CA GLY A 246 4.85 -25.66 20.52
C GLY A 246 5.88 -25.68 19.39
N MET A 247 6.23 -24.53 18.82
CA MET A 247 7.18 -24.43 17.70
C MET A 247 8.62 -24.11 18.19
N ALA A 248 9.25 -25.09 18.84
CA ALA A 248 10.57 -24.92 19.47
C ALA A 248 11.73 -24.74 18.47
N GLU A 249 11.69 -25.43 17.32
CA GLU A 249 12.70 -25.32 16.26
C GLU A 249 12.17 -24.47 15.08
N SER A 250 11.73 -23.25 15.39
CA SER A 250 11.23 -22.31 14.39
C SER A 250 12.35 -21.53 13.71
N GLN A 251 12.23 -21.34 12.39
CA GLN A 251 13.07 -20.43 11.62
C GLN A 251 12.22 -19.24 11.17
N SER A 252 12.72 -18.02 11.44
CA SER A 252 12.07 -16.78 11.02
C SER A 252 12.41 -16.44 9.58
N THR A 253 11.46 -15.90 8.84
CA THR A 253 11.64 -15.28 7.53
C THR A 253 11.01 -13.89 7.56
N ASP A 254 11.75 -12.88 7.13
CA ASP A 254 11.20 -11.54 6.89
C ASP A 254 10.91 -11.40 5.40
N SER A 255 9.62 -11.44 5.05
CA SER A 255 9.14 -11.39 3.67
C SER A 255 9.29 -10.02 3.02
N GLU A 256 9.65 -8.98 3.79
CA GLU A 256 9.84 -7.62 3.29
C GLU A 256 11.32 -7.31 3.03
N VAL A 257 12.25 -8.23 3.35
CA VAL A 257 13.70 -7.99 3.14
C VAL A 257 13.98 -8.13 1.65
N PRO A 258 14.68 -7.15 1.02
CA PRO A 258 15.07 -7.25 -0.38
C PRO A 258 15.84 -8.54 -0.66
N GLY A 259 15.30 -9.34 -1.56
CA GLY A 259 15.81 -10.60 -2.09
C GLY A 259 15.19 -10.78 -3.48
N THR A 260 15.49 -11.91 -4.14
CA THR A 260 15.08 -12.15 -5.53
C THR A 260 13.55 -11.99 -5.71
N TYR A 261 12.79 -12.61 -4.80
CA TYR A 261 11.32 -12.63 -4.79
C TYR A 261 10.62 -11.37 -4.22
N THR A 262 11.36 -10.38 -3.72
CA THR A 262 10.81 -9.17 -3.07
C THR A 262 11.20 -7.88 -3.80
N SER A 263 11.62 -8.02 -5.06
CA SER A 263 11.90 -6.91 -5.97
C SER A 263 10.61 -6.40 -6.63
N GLY A 264 10.47 -5.08 -6.79
CA GLY A 264 9.32 -4.47 -7.47
C GLY A 264 8.69 -3.28 -6.74
N ILE A 265 7.85 -2.56 -7.47
CA ILE A 265 7.25 -1.29 -7.00
C ILE A 265 6.36 -1.46 -5.76
N GLN A 266 5.67 -2.59 -5.63
CA GLN A 266 4.76 -2.88 -4.51
C GLN A 266 5.52 -3.18 -3.20
N PRO A 267 6.46 -4.15 -3.15
CA PRO A 267 7.29 -4.38 -1.96
C PRO A 267 8.04 -3.13 -1.50
N VAL A 268 8.48 -2.28 -2.43
CA VAL A 268 9.12 -1.00 -2.07
C VAL A 268 8.14 -0.06 -1.37
N ALA A 269 6.90 0.04 -1.85
CA ALA A 269 5.87 0.85 -1.19
C ALA A 269 5.51 0.28 0.20
N GLU A 270 5.33 -1.03 0.30
CA GLU A 270 5.08 -1.74 1.57
C GLU A 270 6.21 -1.44 2.58
N SER A 271 7.48 -1.55 2.16
CA SER A 271 8.62 -1.23 2.99
C SER A 271 8.66 0.25 3.44
N ARG A 272 8.31 1.20 2.56
CA ARG A 272 8.24 2.64 2.90
C ARG A 272 7.18 2.97 3.93
N SER A 273 6.08 2.22 3.93
CA SER A 273 5.04 2.35 4.96
C SER A 273 5.47 1.84 6.33
N GLY A 274 6.62 1.14 6.41
CA GLY A 274 7.08 0.46 7.61
C GLY A 274 6.36 -0.87 7.85
N LEU A 275 5.73 -1.46 6.84
CA LEU A 275 5.16 -2.79 6.93
C LEU A 275 6.25 -3.78 7.33
N LEU A 276 5.95 -4.60 8.32
CA LEU A 276 6.74 -5.75 8.71
C LEU A 276 5.90 -6.99 8.44
N HIS A 277 6.39 -7.93 7.63
CA HIS A 277 5.71 -9.19 7.37
C HIS A 277 6.66 -10.35 7.69
N CYS A 278 6.48 -10.90 8.89
CA CYS A 278 7.34 -11.94 9.45
C CYS A 278 6.64 -13.28 9.47
N GLY A 279 7.33 -14.34 9.08
CA GLY A 279 6.87 -15.71 9.17
C GLY A 279 7.80 -16.59 9.96
N TRP A 280 7.23 -17.59 10.63
CA TRP A 280 7.96 -18.65 11.29
C TRP A 280 7.42 -19.99 10.84
N SER A 281 8.31 -20.88 10.41
CA SER A 281 7.97 -22.26 10.07
C SER A 281 8.76 -23.21 10.96
N SER A 282 8.15 -24.34 11.33
CA SER A 282 8.83 -25.43 12.04
C SER A 282 9.23 -26.52 11.04
N THR A 283 10.43 -27.09 11.22
CA THR A 283 10.88 -28.28 10.48
C THR A 283 10.46 -29.59 11.14
N ASP A 284 9.86 -29.54 12.33
CA ASP A 284 9.46 -30.72 13.08
C ASP A 284 8.24 -31.40 12.47
N ALA A 285 8.42 -32.61 11.92
CA ALA A 285 7.35 -33.43 11.35
C ALA A 285 6.26 -33.86 12.35
N GLY A 286 6.43 -33.57 13.65
CA GLY A 286 5.47 -33.84 14.72
C GLY A 286 4.81 -32.60 15.33
N ALA A 287 5.35 -31.40 15.08
CA ALA A 287 4.60 -30.17 15.26
C ALA A 287 3.58 -30.11 14.13
N LEU A 288 2.37 -29.64 14.41
CA LEU A 288 1.40 -29.36 13.36
C LEU A 288 2.11 -28.51 12.30
N SER A 289 2.09 -28.92 11.04
CA SER A 289 2.88 -28.38 9.94
C SER A 289 2.51 -26.93 9.55
N GLY A 290 1.96 -26.15 10.48
CA GLY A 290 1.55 -24.78 10.32
C GLY A 290 2.64 -23.81 10.76
N GLY A 291 2.67 -22.67 10.08
CA GLY A 291 3.50 -21.54 10.47
C GLY A 291 2.77 -20.53 11.35
N VAL A 292 3.53 -19.55 11.83
CA VAL A 292 3.01 -18.31 12.38
C VAL A 292 3.36 -17.19 11.40
N LEU A 293 2.42 -16.30 11.12
CA LEU A 293 2.70 -15.02 10.46
C LEU A 293 2.37 -13.88 11.42
N VAL A 294 3.25 -12.90 11.50
CA VAL A 294 3.01 -11.63 12.17
C VAL A 294 3.19 -10.53 11.15
N THR A 295 2.15 -9.74 10.95
CA THR A 295 2.20 -8.53 10.13
C THR A 295 2.01 -7.32 11.03
N VAL A 296 2.82 -6.28 10.86
CA VAL A 296 2.70 -5.01 11.60
C VAL A 296 2.69 -3.84 10.64
N LEU A 297 1.69 -2.97 10.75
CA LEU A 297 1.55 -1.75 9.95
C LEU A 297 1.44 -0.54 10.89
N PRO A 298 2.47 0.33 10.95
CA PRO A 298 2.36 1.63 11.60
C PRO A 298 1.46 2.60 10.82
N GLY A 299 0.95 3.64 11.49
CA GLY A 299 0.09 4.65 10.87
C GLY A 299 -1.30 4.15 10.44
N ALA A 300 -1.73 2.97 10.89
CA ALA A 300 -2.91 2.25 10.38
C ALA A 300 -4.25 2.65 11.02
N ALA A 301 -4.29 3.56 12.00
CA ALA A 301 -5.50 3.86 12.77
C ALA A 301 -6.67 4.42 11.93
N SER A 302 -6.42 5.14 10.84
CA SER A 302 -7.47 5.59 9.92
C SER A 302 -8.05 4.43 9.11
N VAL A 303 -7.18 3.55 8.62
CA VAL A 303 -7.52 2.37 7.82
C VAL A 303 -8.33 1.38 8.66
N TRP A 304 -7.88 1.07 9.87
CA TRP A 304 -8.61 0.20 10.79
C TRP A 304 -10.05 0.69 11.02
N ARG A 305 -10.24 2.00 11.21
CA ARG A 305 -11.58 2.58 11.41
C ARG A 305 -12.45 2.53 10.15
N ALA A 306 -11.85 2.63 8.97
CA ALA A 306 -12.56 2.54 7.70
C ALA A 306 -12.95 1.09 7.35
N SER A 307 -12.05 0.16 7.63
CA SER A 307 -12.13 -1.25 7.24
C SER A 307 -11.75 -2.17 8.40
N PRO A 308 -12.54 -2.21 9.49
CA PRO A 308 -12.20 -3.00 10.66
C PRO A 308 -12.25 -4.51 10.35
N PRO A 309 -11.41 -5.34 10.99
CA PRO A 309 -11.30 -6.78 10.70
C PRO A 309 -12.64 -7.53 10.69
N ASN A 310 -13.53 -7.22 11.64
CA ASN A 310 -14.86 -7.85 11.76
C ASN A 310 -15.84 -7.51 10.63
N ARG A 311 -15.48 -6.58 9.72
CA ARG A 311 -16.24 -6.26 8.51
C ARG A 311 -15.54 -6.72 7.23
N ALA A 312 -14.35 -7.28 7.33
CA ALA A 312 -13.67 -7.87 6.19
C ALA A 312 -14.52 -9.03 5.63
N ASN A 313 -14.47 -9.25 4.31
CA ASN A 313 -15.09 -10.41 3.68
C ASN A 313 -14.25 -11.67 3.94
N SER A 314 -14.14 -12.05 5.21
CA SER A 314 -13.31 -13.15 5.68
C SER A 314 -14.12 -14.43 5.84
N SER A 315 -13.49 -15.58 5.56
CA SER A 315 -14.03 -16.88 5.93
C SER A 315 -13.94 -17.14 7.44
N ILE A 316 -13.13 -16.35 8.16
CA ILE A 316 -13.02 -16.36 9.63
C ILE A 316 -14.05 -15.39 10.19
N ARG A 317 -14.84 -15.84 11.17
CA ARG A 317 -15.71 -14.96 11.95
C ARG A 317 -14.93 -14.39 13.13
N PHE A 318 -14.92 -13.07 13.23
CA PHE A 318 -14.20 -12.36 14.28
C PHE A 318 -15.12 -11.92 15.40
N ASP A 319 -14.72 -12.26 16.62
CA ASP A 319 -15.29 -11.73 17.86
C ASP A 319 -14.40 -10.64 18.45
N ALA A 320 -15.00 -9.66 19.09
CA ALA A 320 -14.25 -8.62 19.80
C ALA A 320 -13.48 -9.23 20.98
N LEU A 321 -12.20 -8.86 21.09
CA LEU A 321 -11.30 -9.29 22.15
C LEU A 321 -11.01 -8.11 23.08
N THR A 322 -11.23 -8.28 24.38
CA THR A 322 -10.95 -7.25 25.39
C THR A 322 -9.59 -7.47 26.05
N GLY A 323 -8.94 -6.39 26.47
CA GLY A 323 -7.69 -6.44 27.22
C GLY A 323 -6.43 -6.61 26.39
N LEU A 324 -6.51 -6.49 25.06
CA LEU A 324 -5.37 -6.51 24.14
C LEU A 324 -5.45 -5.30 23.21
N GLY A 325 -4.45 -4.42 23.25
CA GLY A 325 -4.45 -3.15 22.51
C GLY A 325 -5.58 -2.19 22.94
N ASP A 326 -5.84 -1.22 22.06
CA ASP A 326 -6.99 -0.31 22.19
C ASP A 326 -8.28 -0.98 21.65
N GLU A 327 -8.14 -1.72 20.54
CA GLU A 327 -9.19 -2.54 19.94
C GLU A 327 -8.58 -3.83 19.41
N ALA A 328 -9.28 -4.96 19.57
CA ALA A 328 -8.83 -6.23 19.02
C ALA A 328 -9.99 -7.12 18.58
N TYR A 329 -9.71 -7.95 17.58
CA TYR A 329 -10.63 -8.94 17.02
C TYR A 329 -9.91 -10.27 16.87
N ALA A 330 -10.61 -11.38 17.11
CA ALA A 330 -10.01 -12.70 17.00
C ALA A 330 -11.03 -13.74 16.52
N GLY A 331 -10.55 -14.76 15.81
CA GLY A 331 -11.39 -15.84 15.32
C GLY A 331 -10.57 -16.99 14.74
N CYS A 332 -11.21 -18.15 14.60
CA CYS A 332 -10.63 -19.28 13.86
C CYS A 332 -11.59 -19.72 12.76
N GLY A 333 -11.04 -20.13 11.63
CA GLY A 333 -11.78 -20.70 10.51
C GLY A 333 -10.90 -21.70 9.75
N GLY A 334 -11.45 -22.89 9.49
CA GLY A 334 -10.66 -23.99 8.93
C GLY A 334 -9.54 -24.40 9.89
N ASP A 335 -8.30 -24.35 9.40
CA ASP A 335 -7.07 -24.66 10.12
C ASP A 335 -6.30 -23.42 10.59
N THR A 336 -6.88 -22.23 10.40
CA THR A 336 -6.22 -20.96 10.69
C THR A 336 -6.93 -20.22 11.82
N CYS A 337 -6.15 -19.72 12.76
CA CYS A 337 -6.58 -18.79 13.80
C CYS A 337 -5.91 -17.44 13.60
N GLU A 338 -6.66 -16.37 13.84
CA GLU A 338 -6.25 -15.01 13.56
C GLU A 338 -6.59 -14.07 14.72
N VAL A 339 -5.67 -13.16 15.02
CA VAL A 339 -5.85 -12.08 15.98
C VAL A 339 -5.35 -10.78 15.37
N ASP A 340 -6.25 -9.82 15.25
CA ASP A 340 -5.98 -8.44 14.84
C ASP A 340 -6.03 -7.53 16.05
N VAL A 341 -5.04 -6.64 16.18
CA VAL A 341 -4.94 -5.70 17.29
C VAL A 341 -4.55 -4.33 16.76
N LEU A 342 -5.32 -3.31 17.13
CA LEU A 342 -4.93 -1.91 17.02
C LEU A 342 -4.43 -1.41 18.38
N SER A 343 -3.26 -0.77 18.42
CA SER A 343 -2.81 -0.01 19.58
C SER A 343 -2.12 1.28 19.15
N GLY A 344 -2.69 2.41 19.56
CA GLY A 344 -2.36 3.73 19.02
C GLY A 344 -2.60 3.77 17.53
N ASP A 345 -1.51 3.85 16.77
CA ASP A 345 -1.49 3.86 15.31
C ASP A 345 -0.94 2.57 14.69
N ALA A 346 -0.63 1.55 15.48
CA ALA A 346 -0.08 0.29 14.99
C ALA A 346 -1.16 -0.78 14.88
N TRP A 347 -1.32 -1.37 13.70
CA TRP A 347 -2.10 -2.59 13.48
C TRP A 347 -1.15 -3.79 13.49
N VAL A 348 -1.34 -4.71 14.43
CA VAL A 348 -0.66 -6.00 14.51
C VAL A 348 -1.65 -7.11 14.16
N LEU A 349 -1.33 -7.90 13.13
CA LEU A 349 -2.09 -9.07 12.68
C LEU A 349 -1.24 -10.32 12.92
N VAL A 350 -1.75 -11.27 13.69
CA VAL A 350 -1.11 -12.56 13.93
C VAL A 350 -1.99 -13.67 13.37
N LYS A 351 -1.40 -14.50 12.50
CA LYS A 351 -2.01 -15.72 11.98
C LYS A 351 -1.23 -16.93 12.45
N GLN A 352 -1.96 -17.97 12.82
CA GLN A 352 -1.41 -19.27 13.16
C GLN A 352 -2.09 -20.34 12.31
N TYR A 353 -1.30 -21.06 11.54
CA TYR A 353 -1.76 -22.13 10.67
C TYR A 353 -1.73 -23.50 11.38
N ALA A 354 -2.47 -24.46 10.83
CA ALA A 354 -2.55 -25.85 11.28
C ALA A 354 -3.02 -26.04 12.73
N GLN A 355 -4.07 -25.34 13.19
CA GLN A 355 -4.69 -25.65 14.49
C GLN A 355 -5.85 -26.65 14.35
N PRO A 356 -5.67 -27.95 14.70
CA PRO A 356 -6.73 -28.95 14.57
C PRO A 356 -7.85 -28.79 15.61
N THR A 357 -7.63 -27.99 16.65
CA THR A 357 -8.56 -27.81 17.78
C THR A 357 -9.24 -26.45 17.82
N GLY A 358 -8.92 -25.52 16.92
CA GLY A 358 -9.50 -24.17 16.88
C GLY A 358 -9.26 -23.33 18.15
N SER A 359 -8.17 -23.60 18.89
CA SER A 359 -7.83 -22.83 20.09
C SER A 359 -7.16 -21.50 19.74
N LEU A 360 -7.74 -20.39 20.20
CA LEU A 360 -7.20 -19.04 20.03
C LEU A 360 -6.08 -18.69 21.03
N ASP A 361 -5.87 -19.48 22.08
CA ASP A 361 -5.06 -19.06 23.23
C ASP A 361 -3.59 -18.84 22.85
N GLY A 362 -3.03 -19.72 22.02
CA GLY A 362 -1.69 -19.58 21.47
C GLY A 362 -1.56 -18.33 20.60
N THR A 363 -2.48 -18.13 19.64
CA THR A 363 -2.48 -16.96 18.75
C THR A 363 -2.63 -15.65 19.53
N LYS A 364 -3.49 -15.61 20.57
CA LYS A 364 -3.65 -14.44 21.45
C LYS A 364 -2.38 -14.13 22.24
N THR A 365 -1.71 -15.16 22.74
CA THR A 365 -0.44 -15.01 23.46
C THR A 365 0.63 -14.42 22.54
N LEU A 366 0.76 -14.96 21.32
CA LEU A 366 1.68 -14.43 20.31
C LEU A 366 1.34 -12.98 19.93
N ALA A 367 0.07 -12.64 19.75
CA ALA A 367 -0.36 -11.27 19.44
C ALA A 367 -0.02 -10.28 20.57
N ALA A 368 -0.22 -10.68 21.82
CA ALA A 368 0.16 -9.86 22.98
C ALA A 368 1.68 -9.63 23.05
N THR A 369 2.47 -10.68 22.85
CA THR A 369 3.94 -10.60 22.86
C THR A 369 4.46 -9.75 21.70
N ALA A 370 4.00 -10.01 20.48
CA ALA A 370 4.40 -9.26 19.30
C ALA A 370 4.08 -7.77 19.43
N LEU A 371 2.88 -7.43 19.92
CA LEU A 371 2.48 -6.05 20.15
C LEU A 371 3.38 -5.38 21.21
N ALA A 372 3.60 -6.02 22.35
CA ALA A 372 4.42 -5.48 23.41
C ALA A 372 5.86 -5.20 22.94
N ASN A 373 6.44 -6.17 22.22
CA ASN A 373 7.79 -6.08 21.68
C ASN A 373 7.90 -5.00 20.60
N TYR A 374 6.91 -4.88 19.71
CA TYR A 374 6.86 -3.81 18.72
C TYR A 374 6.82 -2.43 19.37
N LEU A 375 5.91 -2.22 20.32
CA LEU A 375 5.75 -0.94 21.02
C LEU A 375 6.99 -0.54 21.83
N ALA A 376 7.76 -1.50 22.33
CA ALA A 376 8.99 -1.25 23.08
C ALA A 376 10.17 -0.81 22.19
N ASN A 377 10.13 -1.10 20.89
CA ASN A 377 11.28 -0.92 19.99
C ASN A 377 11.07 0.13 18.88
N ARG A 378 9.86 0.69 18.76
CA ARG A 378 9.50 1.70 17.76
C ARG A 378 10.07 3.10 18.03
#